data_AF-A0A7V7AAM4-F1
#
_entry.id   AF-A0A7V7AAM4-F1
#
_cell.length_a   1.000
_cell.length_b   1.000
_cell.length_c   1.000
_cell.angle_alpha   90.00
_cell.angle_beta   90.00
_cell.angle_gamma   90.00
#
_symmetry.space_group_name_H-M   'P 1'
#
loop_
_entity.id
_entity.type
_entity.pdbx_description
1 polymer ?
#
loop_
_entity_poly.entity_id
_entity_poly.type
_entity_poly.pdbx_seq_one_letter_code
_entity_poly.pdbx_strand_id
1 'polypeptide(L)'
;TFTVTGNNVTTSTMRYNLSLKINSNTFSYHALQFKLISTNTGSSGVIVPSITSLTGIKTGARTIFLGNGSFGGTSGQDKVHTYKLELYFPLTGQDQTYDTGKSFSAVIDIKEGIGSSVNDYLDDLIINQFGFNNITVAPSNTFSSISGQTDNKMHKMPDDYGMSYYFRGAKEYVKNNLIFANHQWKIVRINGNGTIRIIYNGKCANNSCTILDGYSAVGMGSTAYNTTDNNNRFVGYMYGNTSGSYAAAHSNQNNSNIKTYLDNWYNTNIKGTAFESRIADTLFCNDRSLHSGNGYGGTGTTYYKAYDRVDNNKSPSLRCTNKNDRFTVSDTVVGNGALTNPIGLLTVDEASVAGLLRGSNNTRNYLNGYLNIWLMSPSRFYFSSAAFLVNSTAAINSLSIVSNSRSVRGVINLKGDTRVTGTGSISDPYKVI
;
A
#
# COMPACT_ATOMS: atom_id res chain seq x y z
N THR A 1 8.34 32.53 3.07
CA THR A 1 9.19 33.10 1.99
C THR A 1 10.64 32.95 2.39
N PHE A 2 11.52 32.69 1.44
CA PHE A 2 12.97 32.66 1.65
C PHE A 2 13.68 33.19 0.40
N THR A 3 14.96 33.53 0.54
CA THR A 3 15.79 34.02 -0.55
C THR A 3 17.03 33.15 -0.72
N VAL A 4 17.54 33.11 -1.95
CA VAL A 4 18.87 32.60 -2.27
C VAL A 4 19.65 33.77 -2.83
N THR A 5 20.80 34.08 -2.22
CA THR A 5 21.66 35.18 -2.65
C THR A 5 22.93 34.60 -3.25
N GLY A 6 23.19 34.93 -4.51
CA GLY A 6 24.43 34.62 -5.20
C GLY A 6 25.34 35.86 -5.24
N ASN A 7 26.58 35.70 -4.77
CA ASN A 7 27.65 36.67 -4.97
C ASN A 7 28.83 35.97 -5.66
N ASN A 8 29.13 36.37 -6.90
CA ASN A 8 30.19 35.83 -7.72
C ASN A 8 31.05 36.93 -8.31
N VAL A 9 32.33 36.94 -7.96
CA VAL A 9 33.35 37.82 -8.55
C VAL A 9 33.87 37.29 -9.89
N THR A 10 33.52 36.05 -10.27
CA THR A 10 33.89 35.42 -11.55
C THR A 10 32.76 35.53 -12.58
N THR A 11 33.07 35.24 -13.84
CA THR A 11 32.09 35.12 -14.94
C THR A 11 31.39 33.77 -14.98
N SER A 12 31.79 32.81 -14.13
CA SER A 12 31.26 31.45 -14.11
C SER A 12 29.81 31.41 -13.63
N THR A 13 29.05 30.42 -14.12
CA THR A 13 27.69 30.17 -13.65
C THR A 13 27.72 29.45 -12.30
N MET A 14 27.08 30.01 -11.27
CA MET A 14 26.87 29.33 -9.99
C MET A 14 25.56 28.56 -10.05
N ARG A 15 25.62 27.24 -9.94
CA ARG A 15 24.43 26.38 -9.95
C ARG A 15 24.04 25.96 -8.54
N TYR A 16 22.74 25.90 -8.28
CA TYR A 16 22.22 25.37 -7.02
C TYR A 16 20.96 24.53 -7.23
N ASN A 17 20.77 23.61 -6.30
CA ASN A 17 19.62 22.73 -6.21
C ASN A 17 18.80 23.16 -5.01
N LEU A 18 17.49 23.30 -5.20
CA LEU A 18 16.56 23.61 -4.13
C LEU A 18 15.76 22.35 -3.77
N SER A 19 15.67 22.04 -2.48
CA SER A 19 14.89 20.91 -1.97
C SER A 19 14.12 21.27 -0.70
N LEU A 20 12.97 20.64 -0.51
CA LEU A 20 12.25 20.62 0.75
C LEU A 20 12.62 19.32 1.47
N LYS A 21 13.47 19.42 2.50
CA LYS A 21 13.87 18.29 3.34
C LYS A 21 12.90 18.16 4.51
N ILE A 22 12.05 17.16 4.45
CA ILE A 22 11.06 16.82 5.46
C ILE A 22 11.75 15.95 6.51
N ASN A 23 11.86 16.46 7.73
CA ASN A 23 12.42 15.74 8.87
C ASN A 23 11.39 14.78 9.47
N SER A 24 10.11 15.19 9.48
CA SER A 24 8.99 14.36 9.92
C SER A 24 7.70 14.85 9.29
N ASN A 25 6.90 13.92 8.78
CA ASN A 25 5.53 14.16 8.40
C ASN A 25 4.69 12.99 8.91
N THR A 26 3.82 13.25 9.88
CA THR A 26 2.94 12.22 10.46
C THR A 26 1.51 12.31 9.93
N PHE A 27 1.22 13.31 9.10
CA PHE A 27 -0.04 13.39 8.37
C PHE A 27 -0.17 12.21 7.41
N SER A 28 -1.41 11.91 7.07
CA SER A 28 -1.79 10.94 6.06
C SER A 28 -1.19 11.32 4.71
N TYR A 29 -1.12 10.32 3.84
CA TYR A 29 -0.44 10.43 2.57
C TYR A 29 -1.11 11.47 1.67
N HIS A 30 -0.34 12.47 1.24
CA HIS A 30 -0.80 13.60 0.42
C HIS A 30 -1.85 14.51 1.09
N ALA A 31 -2.04 14.40 2.42
CA ALA A 31 -2.88 15.33 3.17
C ALA A 31 -2.35 16.74 3.12
N LEU A 32 -1.05 16.93 3.37
CA LEU A 32 -0.41 18.22 3.16
C LEU A 32 -0.08 18.38 1.67
N GLN A 33 -0.17 19.59 1.15
CA GLN A 33 0.17 19.92 -0.23
C GLN A 33 0.99 21.21 -0.27
N PHE A 34 1.74 21.44 -1.34
CA PHE A 34 2.54 22.64 -1.49
C PHE A 34 2.46 23.26 -2.88
N LYS A 35 2.80 24.55 -2.94
CA LYS A 35 3.16 25.30 -4.15
C LYS A 35 4.48 26.02 -3.94
N LEU A 36 5.22 26.21 -5.02
CA LEU A 36 6.42 27.05 -5.03
C LEU A 36 6.19 28.19 -6.02
N ILE A 37 6.20 29.43 -5.52
CA ILE A 37 6.20 30.62 -6.36
C ILE A 37 7.62 31.16 -6.38
N SER A 38 8.20 31.24 -7.57
CA SER A 38 9.57 31.67 -7.79
C SER A 38 9.60 33.04 -8.46
N THR A 39 10.47 33.93 -7.98
CA THR A 39 10.62 35.29 -8.53
C THR A 39 12.10 35.63 -8.69
N ASN A 40 12.51 36.00 -9.90
CA ASN A 40 13.87 36.47 -10.17
C ASN A 40 14.00 37.96 -9.79
N THR A 41 14.15 38.23 -8.49
CA THR A 41 14.23 39.59 -7.96
C THR A 41 15.53 40.32 -8.31
N GLY A 42 16.62 39.61 -8.59
CA GLY A 42 17.94 40.17 -8.91
C GLY A 42 18.21 40.31 -10.41
N SER A 43 17.30 39.85 -11.27
CA SER A 43 17.42 39.83 -12.73
C SER A 43 18.72 39.17 -13.22
N SER A 44 19.12 38.04 -12.62
CA SER A 44 20.32 37.29 -13.00
C SER A 44 20.04 35.80 -13.06
N GLY A 45 20.61 35.09 -14.04
CA GLY A 45 20.54 33.64 -14.12
C GLY A 45 19.12 33.05 -14.24
N VAL A 46 18.97 31.79 -13.83
CA VAL A 46 17.73 31.01 -13.94
C VAL A 46 17.20 30.68 -12.54
N ILE A 47 15.93 30.98 -12.29
CA ILE A 47 15.25 30.58 -11.05
C ILE A 47 14.81 29.11 -11.12
N VAL A 48 14.68 28.50 -9.94
CA VAL A 48 13.95 27.23 -9.83
C VAL A 48 12.53 27.44 -10.35
N PRO A 49 12.01 26.61 -11.28
CA PRO A 49 10.68 26.81 -11.83
C PRO A 49 9.59 26.82 -10.76
N SER A 50 8.57 27.66 -10.94
CA SER A 50 7.40 27.66 -10.06
C SER A 50 6.64 26.32 -10.16
N ILE A 51 6.15 25.84 -9.03
CA ILE A 51 5.24 24.70 -8.92
C ILE A 51 3.86 25.28 -8.61
N THR A 52 3.07 25.51 -9.67
CA THR A 52 1.80 26.25 -9.58
C THR A 52 0.61 25.35 -9.26
N SER A 53 0.69 24.06 -9.60
CA SER A 53 -0.28 23.03 -9.16
C SER A 53 0.00 22.63 -7.71
N LEU A 54 -1.07 22.41 -6.94
CA LEU A 54 -0.92 21.82 -5.62
C LEU A 54 -0.30 20.43 -5.74
N THR A 55 0.84 20.24 -5.07
CA THR A 55 1.58 18.98 -5.10
C THR A 55 1.50 18.33 -3.72
N GLY A 56 1.06 17.08 -3.66
CA GLY A 56 0.94 16.33 -2.41
C GLY A 56 2.28 16.11 -1.72
N ILE A 57 2.30 16.29 -0.41
CA ILE A 57 3.42 15.97 0.48
C ILE A 57 3.16 14.59 1.07
N LYS A 58 4.14 13.73 0.88
CA LYS A 58 4.10 12.35 1.34
C LYS A 58 4.50 12.26 2.80
N THR A 59 4.01 11.22 3.45
CA THR A 59 4.30 10.95 4.86
C THR A 59 5.73 10.45 5.07
N GLY A 60 6.20 10.51 6.32
CA GLY A 60 7.55 10.15 6.71
C GLY A 60 8.60 11.21 6.36
N ALA A 61 9.84 10.94 6.78
CA ALA A 61 10.99 11.75 6.44
C ALA A 61 11.41 11.51 4.99
N ARG A 62 11.65 12.58 4.22
CA ARG A 62 12.09 12.50 2.82
C ARG A 62 12.56 13.85 2.31
N THR A 63 13.18 13.86 1.13
CA THR A 63 13.57 15.08 0.44
C THR A 63 12.77 15.21 -0.85
N ILE A 64 12.07 16.33 -1.02
CA ILE A 64 11.38 16.69 -2.26
C ILE A 64 12.29 17.64 -3.03
N PHE A 65 12.75 17.21 -4.20
CA PHE A 65 13.50 18.07 -5.10
C PHE A 65 12.56 19.10 -5.74
N LEU A 66 12.85 20.39 -5.53
CA LEU A 66 12.01 21.49 -6.02
C LEU A 66 12.49 22.01 -7.38
N GLY A 67 13.76 21.80 -7.72
CA GLY A 67 14.34 22.08 -9.03
C GLY A 67 15.74 22.67 -8.96
N ASN A 68 16.26 23.00 -10.14
CA ASN A 68 17.58 23.62 -10.31
C ASN A 68 17.42 25.12 -10.57
N GLY A 69 18.35 25.91 -10.03
CA GLY A 69 18.54 27.30 -10.40
C GLY A 69 20.00 27.63 -10.62
N SER A 70 20.27 28.82 -11.16
CA SER A 70 21.62 29.31 -11.37
C SER A 70 21.69 30.83 -11.28
N PHE A 71 22.83 31.38 -10.86
CA PHE A 71 23.17 32.78 -11.05
C PHE A 71 24.21 32.88 -12.16
N GLY A 72 24.06 33.87 -13.05
CA GLY A 72 25.14 34.28 -13.95
C GLY A 72 26.26 34.97 -13.15
N GLY A 73 27.38 35.30 -13.80
CA GLY A 73 28.42 36.13 -13.17
C GLY A 73 27.79 37.40 -12.59
N THR A 74 28.00 37.67 -11.30
CA THR A 74 27.31 38.77 -10.61
C THR A 74 28.18 40.01 -10.43
N SER A 75 29.41 39.99 -10.96
CA SER A 75 30.39 41.09 -10.84
C SER A 75 30.62 41.54 -9.39
N GLY A 76 30.58 40.60 -8.45
CA GLY A 76 30.73 40.87 -7.02
C GLY A 76 29.54 41.54 -6.35
N GLN A 77 28.41 41.73 -7.06
CA GLN A 77 27.17 42.26 -6.51
C GLN A 77 26.24 41.13 -6.08
N ASP A 78 25.46 41.36 -5.02
CA ASP A 78 24.45 40.41 -4.58
C ASP A 78 23.29 40.34 -5.59
N LYS A 79 23.01 39.12 -6.04
CA LYS A 79 21.85 38.81 -6.88
C LYS A 79 20.95 37.87 -6.13
N VAL A 80 19.65 38.20 -6.09
CA VAL A 80 18.69 37.53 -5.22
C VAL A 80 17.63 36.83 -6.04
N HIS A 81 17.39 35.57 -5.73
CA HIS A 81 16.16 34.85 -6.10
C HIS A 81 15.26 34.73 -4.88
N THR A 82 13.98 35.04 -5.06
CA THR A 82 12.99 34.99 -3.98
C THR A 82 12.00 33.86 -4.22
N TYR A 83 11.70 33.11 -3.18
CA TYR A 83 10.84 31.95 -3.22
C TYR A 83 9.78 32.01 -2.13
N LYS A 84 8.53 31.76 -2.51
CA LYS A 84 7.41 31.55 -1.58
C LYS A 84 6.96 30.10 -1.67
N LEU A 85 7.35 29.30 -0.68
CA LEU A 85 6.78 27.97 -0.45
C LEU A 85 5.50 28.13 0.35
N GLU A 86 4.37 27.72 -0.22
CA GLU A 86 3.06 27.74 0.40
C GLU A 86 2.68 26.31 0.76
N LEU A 87 2.31 26.06 2.03
CA LEU A 87 1.85 24.75 2.52
C LEU A 87 0.35 24.81 2.78
N TYR A 88 -0.35 23.74 2.41
CA TYR A 88 -1.80 23.63 2.47
C TYR A 88 -2.20 22.31 3.13
N PHE A 89 -3.30 22.33 3.89
CA PHE A 89 -4.05 21.14 4.27
C PHE A 89 -5.47 21.27 3.67
N PRO A 90 -5.66 20.90 2.40
CA PRO A 90 -6.91 21.13 1.70
C PRO A 90 -8.07 20.26 2.23
N LEU A 91 -9.28 20.82 2.15
CA LEU A 91 -10.51 20.08 2.40
C LEU A 91 -10.75 19.07 1.27
N THR A 92 -11.04 17.83 1.64
CA THR A 92 -11.25 16.72 0.69
C THR A 92 -12.73 16.38 0.45
N GLY A 93 -13.64 16.96 1.23
CA GLY A 93 -15.05 16.58 1.25
C GLY A 93 -15.33 15.23 1.90
N GLN A 94 -14.35 14.65 2.59
CA GLN A 94 -14.46 13.41 3.37
C GLN A 94 -14.01 13.68 4.81
N ASP A 95 -14.31 12.73 5.70
CA ASP A 95 -13.74 12.72 7.05
C ASP A 95 -12.21 12.76 6.98
N GLN A 96 -11.60 13.75 7.65
CA GLN A 96 -10.15 13.96 7.76
C GLN A 96 -9.68 13.91 9.22
N THR A 97 -10.51 13.41 10.14
CA THR A 97 -10.19 13.35 11.58
C THR A 97 -8.98 12.46 11.89
N TYR A 98 -8.61 11.54 10.99
CA TYR A 98 -7.38 10.75 11.06
C TYR A 98 -6.09 11.59 11.05
N ASP A 99 -6.15 12.86 10.62
CA ASP A 99 -5.03 13.80 10.64
C ASP A 99 -5.01 14.73 11.87
N THR A 100 -5.91 14.52 12.82
CA THR A 100 -5.94 15.29 14.07
C THR A 100 -4.69 15.03 14.90
N GLY A 101 -4.04 16.09 15.38
CA GLY A 101 -2.87 16.00 16.26
C GLY A 101 -1.58 15.55 15.56
N LYS A 102 -1.55 15.49 14.22
CA LYS A 102 -0.35 15.17 13.45
C LYS A 102 0.60 16.35 13.37
N SER A 103 1.90 16.05 13.32
CA SER A 103 3.00 17.01 13.21
C SER A 103 3.68 16.96 11.83
N PHE A 104 4.18 18.12 11.40
CA PHE A 104 5.02 18.30 10.21
C PHE A 104 6.24 19.15 10.56
N SER A 105 7.43 18.72 10.15
CA SER A 105 8.70 19.43 10.32
C SER A 105 9.54 19.28 9.06
N ALA A 106 9.99 20.40 8.51
CA ALA A 106 10.80 20.44 7.30
C ALA A 106 11.74 21.66 7.30
N VAL A 107 12.80 21.56 6.50
CA VAL A 107 13.75 22.64 6.23
C VAL A 107 13.95 22.77 4.71
N ILE A 108 14.31 23.98 4.27
CA ILE A 108 14.77 24.19 2.90
C ILE A 108 16.25 23.83 2.84
N ASP A 109 16.61 22.95 1.91
CA ASP A 109 17.99 22.52 1.65
C ASP A 109 18.45 23.11 0.31
N ILE A 110 19.60 23.79 0.31
CA ILE A 110 20.21 24.40 -0.86
C ILE A 110 21.61 23.82 -1.01
N LYS A 111 21.90 23.21 -2.16
CA LYS A 111 23.18 22.56 -2.44
C LYS A 111 23.77 23.05 -3.76
N GLU A 112 25.09 23.03 -3.87
CA GLU A 112 25.80 23.25 -5.14
C GLU A 112 25.37 22.20 -6.19
N GLY A 113 25.17 22.59 -7.46
CA GLY A 113 24.45 21.76 -8.44
C GLY A 113 25.24 21.29 -9.67
N ILE A 114 25.35 19.96 -9.87
CA ILE A 114 24.87 19.19 -11.06
C ILE A 114 24.51 17.78 -10.56
N GLY A 115 23.32 17.28 -10.90
CA GLY A 115 22.88 15.90 -10.64
C GLY A 115 21.56 15.86 -9.90
N SER A 116 20.46 15.79 -10.65
CA SER A 116 19.13 15.49 -10.11
C SER A 116 19.25 14.32 -9.16
N SER A 117 18.82 14.49 -7.90
CA SER A 117 18.49 13.34 -7.08
C SER A 117 17.43 12.57 -7.88
N VAL A 118 17.83 11.48 -8.54
CA VAL A 118 16.87 10.58 -9.17
C VAL A 118 15.93 10.21 -8.05
N ASN A 119 14.68 10.65 -8.15
CA ASN A 119 13.70 10.31 -7.15
C ASN A 119 13.53 8.80 -7.23
N ASP A 120 14.08 8.10 -6.25
CA ASP A 120 14.11 6.66 -6.19
C ASP A 120 13.13 6.12 -5.14
N TYR A 121 12.30 6.97 -4.53
CA TYR A 121 11.23 6.49 -3.66
C TYR A 121 10.18 5.73 -4.48
N LEU A 122 9.90 4.49 -4.07
CA LEU A 122 9.03 3.58 -4.82
C LEU A 122 7.63 4.17 -5.02
N ASP A 123 7.09 4.82 -3.99
CA ASP A 123 5.78 5.43 -4.04
C ASP A 123 5.73 6.63 -5.00
N ASP A 124 6.82 7.38 -5.16
CA ASP A 124 6.97 8.46 -6.15
C ASP A 124 6.95 7.88 -7.56
N LEU A 125 7.74 6.85 -7.81
CA LEU A 125 7.78 6.19 -9.12
C LEU A 125 6.42 5.62 -9.51
N ILE A 126 5.68 5.00 -8.58
CA ILE A 126 4.33 4.50 -8.82
C ILE A 126 3.37 5.65 -9.17
N ILE A 127 3.29 6.70 -8.34
CA ILE A 127 2.34 7.80 -8.58
C ILE A 127 2.65 8.53 -9.88
N ASN A 128 3.94 8.75 -10.19
CA ASN A 128 4.37 9.40 -11.42
C ASN A 128 4.02 8.61 -12.68
N GLN A 129 3.94 7.28 -12.59
CA GLN A 129 3.50 6.44 -13.71
C GLN A 129 2.08 6.80 -14.21
N PHE A 130 1.20 7.21 -13.29
CA PHE A 130 -0.19 7.56 -13.63
C PHE A 130 -0.41 9.07 -13.74
N GLY A 131 0.46 9.86 -13.11
CA GLY A 131 0.28 11.28 -12.88
C GLY A 131 -0.75 11.52 -11.77
N PHE A 132 -0.32 12.14 -10.66
CA PHE A 132 -1.13 12.26 -9.44
C PHE A 132 -2.55 12.79 -9.68
N ASN A 133 -2.70 13.81 -10.54
CA ASN A 133 -3.99 14.43 -10.86
C ASN A 133 -4.94 13.52 -11.64
N ASN A 134 -4.42 12.50 -12.31
CA ASN A 134 -5.22 11.52 -13.05
C ASN A 134 -5.76 10.41 -12.12
N ILE A 135 -5.25 10.31 -10.90
CA ILE A 135 -5.70 9.30 -9.93
C ILE A 135 -6.96 9.80 -9.23
N THR A 136 -8.09 9.24 -9.67
CA THR A 136 -9.44 9.60 -9.24
C THR A 136 -10.09 8.48 -8.43
N VAL A 137 -11.16 8.81 -7.70
CA VAL A 137 -12.04 7.80 -7.11
C VAL A 137 -12.62 6.97 -8.26
N ALA A 138 -12.73 5.66 -8.07
CA ALA A 138 -13.30 4.79 -9.09
C ALA A 138 -14.74 5.22 -9.45
N PRO A 139 -15.10 5.30 -10.74
CA PRO A 139 -16.47 5.58 -11.15
C PRO A 139 -17.48 4.57 -10.58
N SER A 140 -18.75 4.97 -10.47
CA SER A 140 -19.83 4.05 -10.08
C SER A 140 -19.82 2.78 -10.92
N ASN A 141 -20.15 1.64 -10.30
CA ASN A 141 -20.17 0.30 -10.91
C ASN A 141 -18.81 -0.27 -11.36
N THR A 142 -17.68 0.39 -11.06
CA THR A 142 -16.34 -0.14 -11.39
C THR A 142 -16.10 -1.55 -10.84
N PHE A 143 -16.63 -1.85 -9.66
CA PHE A 143 -16.41 -3.14 -8.99
C PHE A 143 -17.46 -4.21 -9.34
N SER A 144 -18.43 -3.88 -10.20
CA SER A 144 -19.41 -4.82 -10.75
C SER A 144 -18.89 -5.59 -11.97
N SER A 145 -17.67 -5.30 -12.41
CA SER A 145 -16.99 -5.97 -13.52
C SER A 145 -15.55 -6.33 -13.16
N ILE A 146 -14.98 -7.28 -13.90
CA ILE A 146 -13.55 -7.57 -13.86
C ILE A 146 -12.75 -6.42 -14.50
N SER A 147 -11.46 -6.29 -14.17
CA SER A 147 -10.58 -5.39 -14.92
C SER A 147 -10.43 -5.87 -16.38
N GLY A 148 -10.35 -4.91 -17.30
CA GLY A 148 -10.15 -5.15 -18.71
C GLY A 148 -8.78 -5.75 -19.05
N GLN A 149 -8.69 -6.29 -20.26
CA GLN A 149 -7.50 -6.98 -20.75
C GLN A 149 -6.29 -6.06 -20.98
N THR A 150 -6.54 -4.76 -21.17
CA THR A 150 -5.52 -3.72 -21.40
C THR A 150 -5.53 -2.65 -20.31
N ASP A 151 -6.25 -2.89 -19.20
CA ASP A 151 -6.35 -1.93 -18.11
C ASP A 151 -4.99 -1.79 -17.41
N ASN A 152 -4.50 -0.55 -17.34
CA ASN A 152 -3.48 -0.12 -16.40
C ASN A 152 -3.97 1.16 -15.73
N LYS A 153 -4.70 1.00 -14.62
CA LYS A 153 -5.33 2.11 -13.89
C LYS A 153 -4.87 2.11 -12.44
N MET A 154 -4.87 3.30 -11.87
CA MET A 154 -4.76 3.51 -10.45
C MET A 154 -5.94 4.37 -9.99
N HIS A 155 -6.59 3.95 -8.91
CA HIS A 155 -7.68 4.67 -8.28
C HIS A 155 -7.35 4.93 -6.83
N LYS A 156 -8.13 5.81 -6.19
CA LYS A 156 -7.99 6.13 -4.76
C LYS A 156 -9.28 5.93 -3.98
N MET A 157 -9.15 5.53 -2.73
CA MET A 157 -10.25 5.49 -1.76
C MET A 157 -9.72 5.57 -0.32
N PRO A 158 -10.52 6.00 0.67
CA PRO A 158 -10.10 5.99 2.07
C PRO A 158 -9.79 4.58 2.59
N ASP A 159 -8.76 4.45 3.41
CA ASP A 159 -8.53 3.35 4.36
C ASP A 159 -8.58 3.88 5.81
N ASP A 160 -8.13 3.07 6.78
CA ASP A 160 -8.11 3.47 8.20
C ASP A 160 -7.02 4.51 8.54
N TYR A 161 -6.09 4.78 7.64
CA TYR A 161 -4.98 5.73 7.83
C TYR A 161 -5.08 6.99 6.98
N GLY A 162 -5.93 7.01 5.95
CA GLY A 162 -6.11 8.15 5.06
C GLY A 162 -6.48 7.72 3.64
N MET A 163 -6.02 8.46 2.63
CA MET A 163 -6.27 8.11 1.23
C MET A 163 -5.30 7.05 0.72
N SER A 164 -5.82 5.89 0.36
CA SER A 164 -5.08 4.82 -0.31
C SER A 164 -5.14 4.96 -1.83
N TYR A 165 -4.11 4.45 -2.51
CA TYR A 165 -3.98 4.42 -3.96
C TYR A 165 -3.71 2.99 -4.40
N TYR A 166 -4.59 2.39 -5.21
CA TYR A 166 -4.53 0.97 -5.55
C TYR A 166 -4.50 0.73 -7.05
N PHE A 167 -3.78 -0.32 -7.46
CA PHE A 167 -3.72 -0.76 -8.85
C PHE A 167 -4.96 -1.56 -9.24
N ARG A 168 -5.46 -1.33 -10.45
CA ARG A 168 -6.50 -2.14 -11.10
C ARG A 168 -6.09 -2.42 -12.54
N GLY A 169 -5.87 -3.69 -12.90
CA GLY A 169 -5.48 -3.99 -14.27
C GLY A 169 -4.89 -5.36 -14.56
N ALA A 170 -4.46 -5.51 -15.81
CA ALA A 170 -3.85 -6.72 -16.35
C ALA A 170 -2.34 -6.73 -16.13
N LYS A 171 -1.78 -7.92 -15.83
CA LYS A 171 -0.38 -8.13 -15.45
C LYS A 171 0.63 -7.71 -16.52
N GLU A 172 0.22 -7.69 -17.78
CA GLU A 172 1.10 -7.28 -18.90
C GLU A 172 1.27 -5.75 -18.96
N TYR A 173 0.32 -4.98 -18.42
CA TYR A 173 0.30 -3.52 -18.52
C TYR A 173 0.57 -2.83 -17.19
N VAL A 174 0.23 -3.46 -16.07
CA VAL A 174 0.50 -2.95 -14.74
C VAL A 174 1.97 -3.16 -14.39
N LYS A 175 2.71 -2.07 -14.17
CA LYS A 175 4.12 -2.08 -13.77
C LYS A 175 4.27 -2.17 -12.25
N ASN A 176 3.90 -3.31 -11.68
CA ASN A 176 3.90 -3.53 -10.23
C ASN A 176 4.81 -4.69 -9.78
N ASN A 177 5.85 -4.99 -10.54
CA ASN A 177 6.79 -6.06 -10.21
C ASN A 177 7.89 -5.54 -9.28
N LEU A 178 8.16 -6.25 -8.20
CA LEU A 178 9.16 -5.88 -7.19
C LEU A 178 10.00 -7.11 -6.81
N ILE A 179 11.31 -6.92 -6.67
CA ILE A 179 12.23 -7.88 -6.07
C ILE A 179 12.69 -7.31 -4.73
N PHE A 180 12.49 -8.10 -3.67
CA PHE A 180 12.86 -7.74 -2.31
C PHE A 180 13.06 -9.00 -1.47
N ALA A 181 14.09 -8.99 -0.62
CA ALA A 181 14.38 -10.03 0.36
C ALA A 181 14.45 -11.46 -0.22
N ASN A 182 15.11 -11.64 -1.36
CA ASN A 182 15.24 -12.90 -2.11
C ASN A 182 13.92 -13.46 -2.67
N HIS A 183 12.92 -12.60 -2.86
CA HIS A 183 11.60 -12.96 -3.33
C HIS A 183 11.08 -11.95 -4.36
N GLN A 184 10.16 -12.43 -5.20
CA GLN A 184 9.40 -11.58 -6.12
C GLN A 184 8.07 -11.22 -5.45
N TRP A 185 7.58 -10.02 -5.73
CA TRP A 185 6.36 -9.47 -5.15
C TRP A 185 5.56 -8.72 -6.22
N LYS A 186 4.25 -8.66 -6.02
CA LYS A 186 3.37 -7.71 -6.71
C LYS A 186 3.01 -6.59 -5.76
N ILE A 187 3.12 -5.34 -6.23
CA ILE A 187 2.63 -4.19 -5.49
C ILE A 187 1.12 -4.09 -5.67
N VAL A 188 0.38 -4.00 -4.56
CA VAL A 188 -1.08 -4.00 -4.53
C VAL A 188 -1.61 -2.57 -4.41
N ARG A 189 -1.09 -1.81 -3.44
CA ARG A 189 -1.49 -0.44 -3.15
C ARG A 189 -0.45 0.32 -2.34
N ILE A 190 -0.56 1.64 -2.37
CA ILE A 190 0.00 2.55 -1.37
C ILE A 190 -1.11 2.80 -0.34
N ASN A 191 -0.83 2.49 0.92
CA ASN A 191 -1.76 2.66 2.04
C ASN A 191 -1.93 4.15 2.38
N GLY A 192 -2.95 4.52 3.15
CA GLY A 192 -3.22 5.89 3.55
C GLY A 192 -2.12 6.54 4.40
N ASN A 193 -1.25 5.74 5.01
CA ASN A 193 -0.02 6.18 5.69
C ASN A 193 1.24 6.05 4.82
N GLY A 194 1.11 5.96 3.48
CA GLY A 194 2.22 5.90 2.53
C GLY A 194 3.03 4.61 2.50
N THR A 195 2.75 3.66 3.39
CA THR A 195 3.39 2.33 3.35
C THR A 195 2.89 1.56 2.12
N ILE A 196 3.71 0.66 1.59
CA ILE A 196 3.47 0.03 0.29
C ILE A 196 3.12 -1.44 0.51
N ARG A 197 1.88 -1.81 0.20
CA ARG A 197 1.38 -3.17 0.37
C ARG A 197 1.82 -4.06 -0.78
N ILE A 198 2.53 -5.14 -0.47
CA ILE A 198 3.04 -6.09 -1.45
C ILE A 198 2.62 -7.52 -1.12
N ILE A 199 2.30 -8.30 -2.16
CA ILE A 199 1.91 -9.71 -2.04
C ILE A 199 2.97 -10.60 -2.69
N TYR A 200 3.33 -11.67 -1.98
CA TYR A 200 4.34 -12.63 -2.42
C TYR A 200 4.05 -13.17 -3.82
N ASN A 201 5.07 -13.31 -4.66
CA ASN A 201 4.95 -13.76 -6.05
C ASN A 201 6.08 -14.74 -6.47
N GLY A 202 6.65 -15.49 -5.53
CA GLY A 202 7.65 -16.52 -5.81
C GLY A 202 9.04 -16.21 -5.25
N LYS A 203 9.94 -17.21 -5.33
CA LYS A 203 11.33 -17.09 -4.90
C LYS A 203 12.16 -16.33 -5.94
N CYS A 204 13.19 -15.62 -5.48
CA CYS A 204 14.15 -14.90 -6.31
C CYS A 204 15.52 -14.94 -5.63
N ALA A 205 16.23 -16.07 -5.77
CA ALA A 205 17.52 -16.25 -5.10
C ALA A 205 18.47 -15.08 -5.41
N ASN A 206 19.16 -14.58 -4.38
CA ASN A 206 20.11 -13.47 -4.47
C ASN A 206 19.54 -12.18 -5.09
N ASN A 207 18.22 -11.97 -5.02
CA ASN A 207 17.52 -10.86 -5.70
C ASN A 207 17.81 -10.78 -7.21
N SER A 208 18.14 -11.92 -7.84
CA SER A 208 18.47 -12.03 -9.25
C SER A 208 17.67 -13.15 -9.90
N CYS A 209 16.57 -12.77 -10.56
CA CYS A 209 15.69 -13.70 -11.23
C CYS A 209 14.87 -12.98 -12.30
N THR A 210 14.31 -13.75 -13.22
CA THR A 210 13.27 -13.28 -14.13
C THR A 210 11.93 -13.25 -13.38
N ILE A 211 11.15 -12.20 -13.60
CA ILE A 211 9.80 -12.09 -13.06
C ILE A 211 8.93 -13.23 -13.62
N LEU A 212 8.25 -13.95 -12.73
CA LEU A 212 7.31 -15.00 -13.13
C LEU A 212 6.14 -14.38 -13.90
N ASP A 213 6.04 -14.71 -15.19
CA ASP A 213 5.09 -14.14 -16.16
C ASP A 213 4.13 -15.20 -16.73
N GLY A 214 3.25 -15.74 -15.88
CA GLY A 214 2.15 -16.59 -16.33
C GLY A 214 2.48 -18.09 -16.37
N TYR A 215 1.53 -18.88 -15.88
CA TYR A 215 1.55 -20.36 -15.74
C TYR A 215 2.40 -20.95 -14.61
N SER A 216 3.13 -20.14 -13.85
CA SER A 216 3.85 -20.61 -12.66
C SER A 216 3.03 -20.43 -11.38
N ALA A 217 3.00 -21.46 -10.55
CA ALA A 217 2.41 -21.43 -9.22
C ALA A 217 3.24 -20.52 -8.29
N VAL A 218 2.67 -19.38 -7.86
CA VAL A 218 3.41 -18.33 -7.11
C VAL A 218 3.26 -18.40 -5.59
N GLY A 219 2.81 -19.54 -5.05
CA GLY A 219 2.56 -19.74 -3.63
C GLY A 219 3.84 -19.91 -2.80
N MET A 220 3.73 -19.64 -1.49
CA MET A 220 4.79 -19.95 -0.50
C MET A 220 4.77 -21.43 -0.10
N GLY A 221 3.65 -22.10 -0.37
CA GLY A 221 3.30 -23.47 -0.01
C GLY A 221 1.78 -23.53 0.20
N SER A 222 1.31 -24.56 0.91
CA SER A 222 -0.11 -24.76 1.20
C SER A 222 -0.37 -25.11 2.66
N THR A 223 -1.53 -24.70 3.15
CA THR A 223 -2.03 -25.04 4.49
C THR A 223 -3.55 -24.88 4.54
N ALA A 224 -4.19 -25.56 5.48
CA ALA A 224 -5.56 -25.24 5.85
C ALA A 224 -5.58 -23.89 6.57
N TYR A 225 -6.66 -23.12 6.43
CA TYR A 225 -6.80 -21.87 7.17
C TYR A 225 -6.87 -22.18 8.68
N ASN A 226 -7.65 -23.19 9.07
CA ASN A 226 -7.74 -23.74 10.42
C ASN A 226 -7.96 -25.25 10.34
N THR A 227 -7.64 -26.02 11.38
CA THR A 227 -7.86 -27.48 11.37
C THR A 227 -9.35 -27.82 11.40
N THR A 228 -10.12 -27.06 12.17
CA THR A 228 -11.55 -27.28 12.41
C THR A 228 -12.38 -26.18 11.76
N ASP A 229 -13.58 -26.55 11.32
CA ASP A 229 -14.50 -25.68 10.59
C ASP A 229 -15.93 -25.67 11.17
N ASN A 230 -16.27 -26.58 12.06
CA ASN A 230 -17.64 -26.77 12.60
C ASN A 230 -18.14 -25.65 13.55
N ASN A 231 -17.48 -24.49 13.60
CA ASN A 231 -17.87 -23.37 14.45
C ASN A 231 -17.43 -22.02 13.86
N ASN A 232 -18.28 -21.01 14.01
CA ASN A 232 -18.02 -19.62 13.57
C ASN A 232 -16.67 -19.06 14.03
N ARG A 233 -16.15 -19.45 15.20
CA ARG A 233 -14.87 -18.93 15.69
C ARG A 233 -13.71 -19.18 14.70
N PHE A 234 -13.80 -20.22 13.88
CA PHE A 234 -12.70 -20.65 13.00
C PHE A 234 -12.57 -19.88 11.68
N VAL A 235 -13.42 -18.88 11.40
CA VAL A 235 -13.33 -18.08 10.17
C VAL A 235 -12.23 -17.01 10.17
N GLY A 236 -11.57 -16.77 11.31
CA GLY A 236 -10.65 -15.64 11.51
C GLY A 236 -9.18 -16.04 11.51
N TYR A 237 -8.32 -15.08 11.15
CA TYR A 237 -6.86 -15.14 11.22
C TYR A 237 -6.36 -15.48 12.64
N MET A 238 -7.11 -15.03 13.64
CA MET A 238 -7.06 -15.49 15.03
C MET A 238 -8.49 -15.77 15.52
N TYR A 239 -8.64 -16.51 16.61
CA TYR A 239 -9.95 -16.92 17.13
C TYR A 239 -9.96 -17.09 18.65
N GLY A 240 -11.15 -17.15 19.27
CA GLY A 240 -11.29 -17.27 20.72
C GLY A 240 -11.38 -18.69 21.28
N ASN A 241 -11.13 -18.81 22.59
CA ASN A 241 -11.15 -20.10 23.30
C ASN A 241 -12.53 -20.75 23.38
N THR A 242 -13.59 -19.95 23.39
CA THR A 242 -14.98 -20.42 23.44
C THR A 242 -15.80 -19.72 22.36
N SER A 243 -17.05 -20.17 22.15
CA SER A 243 -17.93 -19.63 21.12
C SER A 243 -19.37 -19.54 21.60
N GLY A 244 -19.56 -19.13 22.86
CA GLY A 244 -20.88 -18.89 23.47
C GLY A 244 -21.46 -17.51 23.15
N SER A 245 -20.64 -16.59 22.65
CA SER A 245 -21.03 -15.25 22.21
C SER A 245 -20.09 -14.77 21.11
N TYR A 246 -20.49 -13.73 20.38
CA TYR A 246 -19.68 -13.11 19.32
C TYR A 246 -18.31 -12.65 19.84
N ALA A 247 -18.29 -11.94 20.97
CA ALA A 247 -17.06 -11.47 21.60
C ALA A 247 -16.14 -12.63 22.00
N ALA A 248 -16.70 -13.71 22.56
CA ALA A 248 -15.94 -14.89 22.94
C ALA A 248 -15.35 -15.62 21.72
N ALA A 249 -16.12 -15.77 20.64
CA ALA A 249 -15.67 -16.43 19.41
C ALA A 249 -14.51 -15.68 18.73
N HIS A 250 -14.44 -14.36 18.89
CA HIS A 250 -13.52 -13.49 18.17
C HIS A 250 -12.49 -12.80 19.07
N SER A 251 -12.24 -13.31 20.28
CA SER A 251 -11.31 -12.71 21.26
C SER A 251 -9.83 -12.78 20.90
N ASN A 252 -9.46 -13.36 19.75
CA ASN A 252 -8.07 -13.45 19.24
C ASN A 252 -7.08 -14.13 20.20
N GLN A 253 -7.52 -15.10 20.99
CA GLN A 253 -6.68 -15.81 21.96
C GLN A 253 -5.81 -16.90 21.30
N ASN A 254 -6.21 -17.40 20.13
CA ASN A 254 -5.54 -18.47 19.41
C ASN A 254 -5.20 -18.05 17.99
N ASN A 255 -4.02 -18.50 17.52
CA ASN A 255 -3.62 -18.35 16.12
C ASN A 255 -4.34 -19.39 15.25
N SER A 256 -4.78 -18.98 14.05
CA SER A 256 -5.13 -19.93 12.99
C SER A 256 -3.89 -20.64 12.45
N ASN A 257 -4.08 -21.77 11.76
CA ASN A 257 -2.99 -22.52 11.14
C ASN A 257 -2.25 -21.67 10.10
N ILE A 258 -3.01 -20.89 9.30
CA ILE A 258 -2.42 -20.01 8.29
C ILE A 258 -1.63 -18.85 8.89
N LYS A 259 -2.06 -18.31 10.05
CA LYS A 259 -1.26 -17.32 10.78
C LYS A 259 0.08 -17.92 11.23
N THR A 260 0.05 -19.08 11.90
CA THR A 260 1.27 -19.78 12.33
C THR A 260 2.19 -20.07 11.14
N TYR A 261 1.65 -20.46 10.00
CA TYR A 261 2.41 -20.69 8.77
C TYR A 261 3.13 -19.41 8.29
N LEU A 262 2.42 -18.28 8.23
CA LEU A 262 2.99 -17.00 7.81
C LEU A 262 4.02 -16.46 8.83
N ASP A 263 3.75 -16.61 10.12
CA ASP A 263 4.69 -16.23 11.19
C ASP A 263 6.02 -17.00 11.05
N ASN A 264 5.95 -18.31 10.83
CA ASN A 264 7.14 -19.14 10.60
C ASN A 264 7.90 -18.67 9.36
N TRP A 265 7.20 -18.42 8.24
CA TRP A 265 7.86 -17.91 7.05
C TRP A 265 8.55 -16.56 7.31
N TYR A 266 7.91 -15.63 8.00
CA TYR A 266 8.49 -14.32 8.32
C TYR A 266 9.73 -14.47 9.20
N ASN A 267 9.66 -15.30 10.24
CA ASN A 267 10.77 -15.60 11.14
C ASN A 267 11.98 -16.16 10.39
N THR A 268 11.76 -17.03 9.39
CA THR A 268 12.83 -17.64 8.60
C THR A 268 13.43 -16.68 7.56
N ASN A 269 12.62 -15.81 6.95
CA ASN A 269 13.04 -15.09 5.73
C ASN A 269 13.31 -13.60 5.95
N ILE A 270 12.76 -12.99 7.01
CA ILE A 270 12.79 -11.54 7.22
C ILE A 270 13.34 -11.18 8.59
N LYS A 271 12.85 -11.80 9.67
CA LYS A 271 13.22 -11.45 11.04
C LYS A 271 14.72 -11.59 11.28
N GLY A 272 15.33 -10.60 11.93
CA GLY A 272 16.76 -10.56 12.23
C GLY A 272 17.66 -10.32 11.01
N THR A 273 17.08 -10.09 9.83
CA THR A 273 17.83 -9.74 8.61
C THR A 273 17.83 -8.23 8.39
N ALA A 274 18.71 -7.74 7.51
CA ALA A 274 18.69 -6.34 7.10
C ALA A 274 17.36 -5.89 6.47
N PHE A 275 16.56 -6.84 5.93
CA PHE A 275 15.28 -6.56 5.29
C PHE A 275 14.18 -6.16 6.28
N GLU A 276 14.24 -6.62 7.53
CA GLU A 276 13.25 -6.28 8.56
C GLU A 276 13.14 -4.77 8.77
N SER A 277 14.26 -4.05 8.65
CA SER A 277 14.31 -2.59 8.77
C SER A 277 13.47 -1.84 7.73
N ARG A 278 13.07 -2.49 6.62
CA ARG A 278 12.25 -1.92 5.54
C ARG A 278 10.76 -2.26 5.69
N ILE A 279 10.39 -3.08 6.66
CA ILE A 279 9.00 -3.47 6.90
C ILE A 279 8.31 -2.44 7.78
N ALA A 280 7.05 -2.15 7.47
CA ALA A 280 6.18 -1.30 8.26
C ALA A 280 5.12 -2.12 9.00
N ASP A 281 4.83 -1.72 10.25
CA ASP A 281 3.70 -2.21 11.02
C ASP A 281 2.43 -1.46 10.57
N THR A 282 1.80 -1.97 9.51
CA THR A 282 0.55 -1.43 8.95
C THR A 282 -0.54 -2.49 9.03
N LEU A 283 -1.75 -2.09 9.45
CA LEU A 283 -2.85 -3.01 9.75
C LEU A 283 -3.16 -4.05 8.66
N PHE A 284 -3.50 -5.26 9.07
CA PHE A 284 -4.15 -6.28 8.26
C PHE A 284 -5.58 -6.50 8.76
N CYS A 285 -6.55 -6.47 7.85
CA CYS A 285 -7.97 -6.47 8.23
C CYS A 285 -8.62 -7.84 8.02
N ASN A 286 -9.09 -8.47 9.10
CA ASN A 286 -9.89 -9.70 8.97
C ASN A 286 -11.38 -9.41 8.75
N ASP A 287 -11.89 -8.28 9.24
CA ASP A 287 -13.30 -7.86 9.22
C ASP A 287 -14.32 -8.99 9.43
N ARG A 288 -14.52 -9.39 10.69
CA ARG A 288 -15.56 -10.34 11.10
C ARG A 288 -16.88 -9.66 11.41
N SER A 289 -17.12 -8.46 10.91
CA SER A 289 -18.42 -7.80 11.07
C SER A 289 -19.52 -8.59 10.36
N LEU A 290 -20.72 -8.57 10.93
CA LEU A 290 -21.84 -9.40 10.48
C LEU A 290 -22.67 -8.69 9.43
N HIS A 291 -23.02 -9.42 8.37
CA HIS A 291 -24.13 -9.07 7.50
C HIS A 291 -25.44 -9.69 8.04
N SER A 292 -25.38 -10.97 8.44
CA SER A 292 -26.51 -11.67 9.06
C SER A 292 -26.04 -12.84 9.94
N GLY A 293 -26.92 -13.30 10.82
CA GLY A 293 -26.63 -14.36 11.80
C GLY A 293 -25.91 -13.83 13.04
N ASN A 294 -25.40 -14.76 13.85
CA ASN A 294 -24.88 -14.46 15.19
C ASN A 294 -23.36 -14.36 15.26
N GLY A 295 -22.61 -15.00 14.35
CA GLY A 295 -21.14 -15.00 14.37
C GLY A 295 -20.49 -15.79 15.50
N TYR A 296 -21.25 -16.65 16.19
CA TYR A 296 -20.72 -17.58 17.19
C TYR A 296 -21.49 -18.90 17.14
N GLY A 297 -21.00 -19.90 17.87
CA GLY A 297 -21.56 -21.24 17.87
C GLY A 297 -21.32 -22.01 16.56
N GLY A 298 -21.72 -23.28 16.59
CA GLY A 298 -21.69 -24.20 15.45
C GLY A 298 -23.05 -24.42 14.80
N THR A 299 -24.06 -23.63 15.19
CA THR A 299 -25.45 -23.76 14.75
C THR A 299 -25.94 -22.48 14.08
N GLY A 300 -26.79 -22.62 13.07
CA GLY A 300 -27.34 -21.49 12.33
C GLY A 300 -26.38 -20.91 11.29
N THR A 301 -26.93 -20.21 10.31
CA THR A 301 -26.15 -19.62 9.21
C THR A 301 -25.65 -18.24 9.62
N THR A 302 -24.40 -17.91 9.29
CA THR A 302 -23.84 -16.56 9.43
C THR A 302 -23.21 -16.11 8.12
N TYR A 303 -23.44 -14.86 7.73
CA TYR A 303 -22.73 -14.21 6.63
C TYR A 303 -22.01 -12.98 7.15
N TYR A 304 -20.75 -12.81 6.73
CA TYR A 304 -19.91 -11.68 7.13
C TYR A 304 -20.03 -10.53 6.12
N LYS A 305 -19.76 -9.28 6.53
CA LYS A 305 -19.94 -8.09 5.67
C LYS A 305 -19.10 -8.12 4.39
N ALA A 306 -17.95 -8.79 4.41
CA ALA A 306 -17.15 -9.01 3.22
C ALA A 306 -17.97 -9.72 2.12
N TYR A 307 -18.85 -10.66 2.49
CA TYR A 307 -19.77 -11.32 1.56
C TYR A 307 -20.72 -10.32 0.91
N ASP A 308 -21.36 -9.47 1.71
CA ASP A 308 -22.28 -8.45 1.23
C ASP A 308 -21.61 -7.44 0.28
N ARG A 309 -20.40 -6.97 0.63
CA ARG A 309 -19.64 -6.02 -0.19
C ARG A 309 -19.27 -6.57 -1.55
N VAL A 310 -18.82 -7.82 -1.65
CA VAL A 310 -18.31 -8.37 -2.93
C VAL A 310 -19.35 -9.17 -3.71
N ASP A 311 -20.39 -9.67 -3.06
CA ASP A 311 -21.44 -10.46 -3.71
C ASP A 311 -22.68 -9.63 -4.02
N ASN A 312 -23.29 -8.98 -3.03
CA ASN A 312 -24.57 -8.30 -3.19
C ASN A 312 -24.39 -6.88 -3.77
N ASN A 313 -23.57 -6.07 -3.10
CA ASN A 313 -23.53 -4.62 -3.32
C ASN A 313 -22.43 -4.15 -4.26
N LYS A 314 -21.42 -4.99 -4.52
CA LYS A 314 -20.23 -4.65 -5.32
C LYS A 314 -19.57 -3.35 -4.85
N SER A 315 -19.42 -3.22 -3.54
CA SER A 315 -18.94 -2.04 -2.83
C SER A 315 -17.76 -2.36 -1.90
N PRO A 316 -16.61 -2.80 -2.44
CA PRO A 316 -15.45 -3.12 -1.62
C PRO A 316 -14.97 -1.90 -0.81
N SER A 317 -14.38 -2.16 0.36
CA SER A 317 -13.83 -1.13 1.24
C SER A 317 -12.42 -1.47 1.69
N LEU A 318 -11.54 -0.47 1.73
CA LEU A 318 -10.22 -0.59 2.35
C LEU A 318 -10.23 -0.23 3.85
N ARG A 319 -11.38 0.10 4.42
CA ARG A 319 -11.54 0.36 5.86
C ARG A 319 -11.92 -0.89 6.62
N CYS A 320 -11.29 -1.06 7.78
CA CYS A 320 -11.62 -2.15 8.68
C CYS A 320 -12.59 -1.69 9.77
N THR A 321 -13.83 -2.18 9.74
CA THR A 321 -14.89 -1.70 10.66
C THR A 321 -14.52 -1.93 12.13
N ASN A 322 -14.10 -3.14 12.48
CA ASN A 322 -13.88 -3.54 13.86
C ASN A 322 -12.41 -3.36 14.26
N LYS A 323 -12.13 -2.58 15.31
CA LYS A 323 -10.76 -2.44 15.83
C LYS A 323 -10.14 -3.78 16.25
N ASN A 324 -10.93 -4.69 16.82
CA ASN A 324 -10.48 -6.04 17.18
C ASN A 324 -10.00 -6.88 15.97
N ASP A 325 -10.38 -6.50 14.74
CA ASP A 325 -9.97 -7.15 13.50
C ASP A 325 -8.85 -6.41 12.74
N ARG A 326 -8.32 -5.31 13.31
CA ARG A 326 -7.22 -4.51 12.75
C ARG A 326 -5.88 -5.02 13.29
N PHE A 327 -5.39 -6.10 12.71
CA PHE A 327 -4.19 -6.78 13.17
C PHE A 327 -2.93 -5.98 12.90
N THR A 328 -2.21 -5.62 13.96
CA THR A 328 -0.92 -4.89 13.97
C THR A 328 -0.01 -5.51 15.04
N VAL A 329 1.29 -5.19 15.01
CA VAL A 329 2.26 -5.66 16.00
C VAL A 329 2.28 -4.75 17.23
N SER A 330 2.46 -3.46 17.02
CA SER A 330 2.71 -2.46 18.05
C SER A 330 1.72 -1.29 18.03
N ASP A 331 1.11 -1.00 16.88
CA ASP A 331 0.07 0.03 16.76
C ASP A 331 -1.22 -0.41 17.47
N THR A 332 -1.48 0.15 18.65
CA THR A 332 -2.72 -0.03 19.42
C THR A 332 -3.66 1.15 19.32
N VAL A 333 -3.29 2.19 18.55
CA VAL A 333 -4.11 3.39 18.35
C VAL A 333 -5.14 3.10 17.27
N VAL A 334 -4.67 2.77 16.06
CA VAL A 334 -5.52 2.38 14.93
C VAL A 334 -5.77 0.88 14.96
N GLY A 335 -4.72 0.09 15.23
CA GLY A 335 -4.74 -1.37 15.28
C GLY A 335 -5.02 -1.99 16.65
N ASN A 336 -4.84 -3.31 16.76
CA ASN A 336 -5.12 -4.11 17.95
C ASN A 336 -3.87 -4.66 18.67
N GLY A 337 -2.66 -4.54 18.08
CA GLY A 337 -1.40 -5.02 18.67
C GLY A 337 -1.31 -6.54 18.89
N ALA A 338 -2.14 -7.34 18.22
CA ALA A 338 -2.21 -8.78 18.46
C ALA A 338 -1.22 -9.62 17.61
N LEU A 339 -0.55 -9.02 16.63
CA LEU A 339 0.41 -9.74 15.79
C LEU A 339 1.77 -9.86 16.46
N THR A 340 2.44 -10.98 16.20
CA THR A 340 3.85 -11.17 16.55
C THR A 340 4.77 -10.65 15.45
N ASN A 341 4.39 -10.84 14.19
CA ASN A 341 5.12 -10.36 13.02
C ASN A 341 4.19 -9.57 12.09
N PRO A 342 4.70 -8.54 11.37
CA PRO A 342 3.90 -7.70 10.47
C PRO A 342 3.67 -8.38 9.11
N ILE A 343 3.03 -9.55 9.13
CA ILE A 343 2.65 -10.34 7.95
C ILE A 343 1.18 -10.75 8.04
N GLY A 344 0.52 -10.81 6.89
CA GLY A 344 -0.88 -11.22 6.78
C GLY A 344 -1.24 -11.75 5.41
N LEU A 345 -2.51 -11.59 5.04
CA LEU A 345 -3.07 -11.99 3.75
C LEU A 345 -3.78 -10.80 3.11
N LEU A 346 -4.06 -10.92 1.81
CA LEU A 346 -4.89 -9.98 1.08
C LEU A 346 -6.35 -10.13 1.52
N THR A 347 -7.08 -9.03 1.65
CA THR A 347 -8.55 -9.08 1.84
C THR A 347 -9.28 -9.34 0.52
N VAL A 348 -10.54 -9.78 0.60
CA VAL A 348 -11.38 -9.90 -0.60
C VAL A 348 -11.71 -8.54 -1.21
N ASP A 349 -11.78 -7.49 -0.39
CA ASP A 349 -11.95 -6.12 -0.86
C ASP A 349 -10.75 -5.66 -1.68
N GLU A 350 -9.53 -5.94 -1.22
CA GLU A 350 -8.30 -5.65 -1.98
C GLU A 350 -8.24 -6.45 -3.30
N ALA A 351 -8.69 -7.71 -3.31
CA ALA A 351 -8.85 -8.48 -4.55
C ALA A 351 -9.88 -7.85 -5.50
N SER A 352 -11.00 -7.35 -4.96
CA SER A 352 -12.07 -6.74 -5.75
C SER A 352 -11.65 -5.40 -6.37
N VAL A 353 -11.02 -4.52 -5.59
CA VAL A 353 -10.52 -3.23 -6.11
C VAL A 353 -9.44 -3.43 -7.18
N ALA A 354 -8.66 -4.51 -7.07
CA ALA A 354 -7.65 -4.89 -8.06
C ALA A 354 -8.21 -5.37 -9.41
N GLY A 355 -9.51 -5.64 -9.52
CA GLY A 355 -10.12 -6.10 -10.77
C GLY A 355 -10.68 -7.51 -10.77
N LEU A 356 -10.75 -8.18 -9.61
CA LEU A 356 -11.36 -9.50 -9.51
C LEU A 356 -12.84 -9.42 -9.13
N LEU A 357 -13.62 -10.41 -9.58
CA LEU A 357 -15.05 -10.48 -9.33
C LEU A 357 -15.44 -11.91 -8.93
N ARG A 358 -16.43 -12.03 -8.03
CA ARG A 358 -16.93 -13.34 -7.59
C ARG A 358 -17.53 -14.11 -8.77
N GLY A 359 -17.07 -15.33 -8.96
CA GLY A 359 -17.56 -16.23 -10.02
C GLY A 359 -17.16 -15.85 -11.45
N SER A 360 -16.32 -14.83 -11.66
CA SER A 360 -15.87 -14.41 -12.99
C SER A 360 -14.37 -14.58 -13.15
N ASN A 361 -13.96 -15.34 -14.15
CA ASN A 361 -12.54 -15.61 -14.44
C ASN A 361 -11.85 -14.35 -14.97
N ASN A 362 -10.60 -14.12 -14.53
CA ASN A 362 -9.77 -13.02 -15.00
C ASN A 362 -8.27 -13.39 -14.97
N THR A 363 -7.88 -14.38 -15.75
CA THR A 363 -6.51 -14.93 -15.75
C THR A 363 -5.42 -13.93 -16.14
N ARG A 364 -5.78 -12.80 -16.73
CA ARG A 364 -4.88 -11.69 -17.07
C ARG A 364 -4.63 -10.72 -15.91
N ASN A 365 -5.44 -10.74 -14.85
CA ASN A 365 -5.25 -9.84 -13.72
C ASN A 365 -3.89 -10.08 -13.04
N TYR A 366 -3.26 -9.00 -12.54
CA TYR A 366 -1.96 -9.08 -11.88
C TYR A 366 -1.93 -9.90 -10.58
N LEU A 367 -3.08 -10.13 -9.95
CA LEU A 367 -3.21 -11.01 -8.79
C LEU A 367 -3.36 -12.48 -9.15
N ASN A 368 -3.53 -12.84 -10.43
CA ASN A 368 -3.63 -14.24 -10.81
C ASN A 368 -2.36 -15.01 -10.44
N GLY A 369 -2.49 -15.99 -9.56
CA GLY A 369 -1.40 -16.84 -9.11
C GLY A 369 -1.49 -18.30 -9.55
N TYR A 370 -2.45 -18.64 -10.42
CA TYR A 370 -2.69 -20.01 -10.94
C TYR A 370 -2.89 -21.08 -9.86
N LEU A 371 -3.28 -20.65 -8.66
CA LEU A 371 -3.48 -21.47 -7.48
C LEU A 371 -4.78 -21.06 -6.80
N ASN A 372 -5.33 -21.94 -5.96
CA ASN A 372 -6.38 -21.55 -5.03
C ASN A 372 -5.73 -20.89 -3.80
N ILE A 373 -5.79 -19.56 -3.71
CA ILE A 373 -5.04 -18.75 -2.74
C ILE A 373 -5.98 -18.18 -1.68
N TRP A 374 -5.71 -18.50 -0.42
CA TRP A 374 -6.46 -17.95 0.71
C TRP A 374 -6.43 -16.43 0.77
N LEU A 375 -7.58 -15.83 1.12
CA LEU A 375 -7.70 -14.43 1.50
C LEU A 375 -8.02 -14.31 2.99
N MET A 376 -7.73 -13.14 3.58
CA MET A 376 -7.93 -12.90 5.01
C MET A 376 -9.41 -12.84 5.39
N SER A 377 -10.27 -12.41 4.47
CA SER A 377 -11.68 -12.12 4.75
C SER A 377 -12.51 -13.40 4.94
N PRO A 378 -13.33 -13.47 6.00
CA PRO A 378 -14.30 -14.55 6.19
C PRO A 378 -15.45 -14.39 5.20
N SER A 379 -16.09 -15.48 4.81
CA SER A 379 -17.26 -15.43 3.92
C SER A 379 -18.55 -15.76 4.66
N ARG A 380 -18.63 -16.95 5.25
CA ARG A 380 -19.83 -17.44 5.93
C ARG A 380 -19.52 -18.59 6.88
N PHE A 381 -20.49 -18.89 7.73
CA PHE A 381 -20.63 -20.18 8.39
C PHE A 381 -21.95 -20.83 7.96
N TYR A 382 -21.89 -22.03 7.40
CA TYR A 382 -23.05 -22.84 7.05
C TYR A 382 -22.68 -24.32 7.20
N PHE A 383 -22.92 -24.87 8.41
CA PHE A 383 -22.36 -26.13 8.91
C PHE A 383 -20.83 -26.15 9.06
N SER A 384 -20.13 -25.48 8.14
CA SER A 384 -18.69 -25.27 8.12
C SER A 384 -18.37 -23.78 7.95
N SER A 385 -17.29 -23.36 8.60
CA SER A 385 -16.63 -22.07 8.46
C SER A 385 -15.95 -21.99 7.10
N ALA A 386 -16.18 -20.88 6.40
CA ALA A 386 -15.60 -20.60 5.11
C ALA A 386 -14.93 -19.22 5.08
N ALA A 387 -13.81 -19.16 4.37
CA ALA A 387 -13.10 -17.93 4.04
C ALA A 387 -13.12 -17.71 2.53
N PHE A 388 -12.81 -16.48 2.11
CA PHE A 388 -12.63 -16.18 0.71
C PHE A 388 -11.31 -16.73 0.17
N LEU A 389 -11.30 -17.06 -1.12
CA LEU A 389 -10.07 -17.29 -1.88
C LEU A 389 -10.15 -16.68 -3.27
N VAL A 390 -8.99 -16.49 -3.88
CA VAL A 390 -8.85 -16.29 -5.34
C VAL A 390 -8.47 -17.63 -5.94
N ASN A 391 -9.25 -18.14 -6.90
CA ASN A 391 -8.99 -19.45 -7.51
C ASN A 391 -7.90 -19.37 -8.59
N SER A 392 -7.57 -20.52 -9.20
CA SER A 392 -6.53 -20.61 -10.24
C SER A 392 -6.85 -19.85 -11.53
N THR A 393 -8.09 -19.40 -11.72
CA THR A 393 -8.53 -18.55 -12.85
C THR A 393 -8.75 -17.10 -12.44
N ALA A 394 -8.28 -16.72 -11.25
CA ALA A 394 -8.44 -15.41 -10.63
C ALA A 394 -9.89 -14.95 -10.40
N ALA A 395 -10.83 -15.88 -10.27
CA ALA A 395 -12.17 -15.58 -9.76
C ALA A 395 -12.18 -15.59 -8.23
N ILE A 396 -12.96 -14.69 -7.63
CA ILE A 396 -13.21 -14.72 -6.18
C ILE A 396 -14.18 -15.87 -5.88
N ASN A 397 -13.87 -16.68 -4.86
CA ASN A 397 -14.72 -17.77 -4.37
C ASN A 397 -15.02 -17.59 -2.87
N SER A 398 -16.29 -17.75 -2.50
CA SER A 398 -16.82 -17.52 -1.14
C SER A 398 -17.16 -18.79 -0.37
N LEU A 399 -16.92 -19.98 -0.92
CA LEU A 399 -17.41 -21.26 -0.38
C LEU A 399 -16.27 -22.15 0.12
N SER A 400 -15.10 -21.58 0.36
CA SER A 400 -13.89 -22.34 0.65
C SER A 400 -13.80 -22.65 2.14
N ILE A 401 -14.07 -23.90 2.48
CA ILE A 401 -14.05 -24.43 3.84
C ILE A 401 -12.65 -24.32 4.43
N VAL A 402 -12.56 -23.77 5.65
CA VAL A 402 -11.27 -23.41 6.31
C VAL A 402 -10.37 -24.62 6.61
N SER A 403 -10.94 -25.82 6.75
CA SER A 403 -10.21 -27.08 7.00
C SER A 403 -9.53 -27.67 5.76
N ASN A 404 -9.82 -27.15 4.56
CA ASN A 404 -9.19 -27.61 3.34
C ASN A 404 -7.81 -26.99 3.13
N SER A 405 -6.83 -27.76 2.69
CA SER A 405 -5.53 -27.21 2.29
C SER A 405 -5.65 -26.38 1.00
N ARG A 406 -5.16 -25.13 1.03
CA ARG A 406 -5.04 -24.24 -0.14
C ARG A 406 -3.71 -23.50 -0.10
N SER A 407 -3.37 -22.84 -1.19
CA SER A 407 -2.10 -22.12 -1.32
C SER A 407 -2.09 -20.82 -0.51
N VAL A 408 -0.90 -20.45 -0.06
CA VAL A 408 -0.66 -19.23 0.75
C VAL A 408 0.15 -18.23 -0.06
N ARG A 409 -0.29 -16.97 -0.04
CA ARG A 409 0.49 -15.80 -0.49
C ARG A 409 0.48 -14.75 0.61
N GLY A 410 1.61 -14.59 1.27
CA GLY A 410 1.80 -13.64 2.34
C GLY A 410 1.84 -12.22 1.82
N VAL A 411 1.35 -11.30 2.65
CA VAL A 411 1.34 -9.86 2.41
C VAL A 411 2.15 -9.19 3.51
N ILE A 412 3.04 -8.29 3.10
CA ILE A 412 3.80 -7.40 3.99
C ILE A 412 3.64 -5.96 3.50
N ASN A 413 3.95 -4.99 4.36
CA ASN A 413 3.97 -3.58 3.98
C ASN A 413 5.41 -3.07 4.06
N LEU A 414 5.89 -2.43 3.01
CA LEU A 414 7.16 -1.70 3.03
C LEU A 414 6.94 -0.29 3.58
N LYS A 415 7.97 0.28 4.20
CA LYS A 415 7.95 1.68 4.63
C LYS A 415 7.80 2.63 3.45
N GLY A 416 7.12 3.76 3.66
CA GLY A 416 6.87 4.74 2.60
C GLY A 416 8.11 5.50 2.11
N ASP A 417 9.24 5.38 2.81
CA ASP A 417 10.56 5.90 2.43
C ASP A 417 11.41 4.84 1.70
N THR A 418 10.82 3.72 1.26
CA THR A 418 11.53 2.68 0.52
C THR A 418 12.03 3.21 -0.82
N ARG A 419 13.33 3.08 -1.04
CA ARG A 419 14.01 3.45 -2.29
C ARG A 419 14.22 2.23 -3.18
N VAL A 420 14.15 2.42 -4.50
CA VAL A 420 14.26 1.36 -5.50
C VAL A 420 14.99 1.82 -6.77
N THR A 421 15.47 0.86 -7.55
CA THR A 421 15.80 1.04 -8.98
C THR A 421 14.78 0.34 -9.86
N GLY A 422 14.79 0.59 -11.16
CA GLY A 422 13.92 -0.06 -12.16
C GLY A 422 12.59 0.66 -12.38
N THR A 423 11.76 0.08 -13.25
CA THR A 423 10.50 0.69 -13.73
C THR A 423 9.24 -0.08 -13.31
N GLY A 424 9.40 -1.21 -12.62
CA GLY A 424 8.31 -2.10 -12.21
C GLY A 424 7.76 -2.97 -13.34
N SER A 425 8.33 -2.90 -14.54
CA SER A 425 7.97 -3.77 -15.66
C SER A 425 8.47 -5.20 -15.43
N ILE A 426 8.06 -6.16 -16.27
CA ILE A 426 8.54 -7.55 -16.16
C ILE A 426 10.04 -7.64 -16.47
N SER A 427 10.49 -6.93 -17.51
CA SER A 427 11.90 -6.91 -17.94
C SER A 427 12.79 -6.05 -17.05
N ASP A 428 12.20 -5.12 -16.30
CA ASP A 428 12.90 -4.21 -15.41
C ASP A 428 12.06 -3.97 -14.13
N PRO A 429 11.99 -4.97 -13.24
CA PRO A 429 11.23 -4.88 -12.00
C PRO A 429 11.87 -3.89 -11.04
N TYR A 430 11.06 -3.36 -10.11
CA TYR A 430 11.60 -2.57 -9.02
C TYR A 430 12.54 -3.44 -8.15
N LYS A 431 13.70 -2.90 -7.76
CA LYS A 431 14.63 -3.56 -6.83
C LYS A 431 14.94 -2.63 -5.68
N VAL A 432 14.64 -3.05 -4.45
CA VAL A 432 14.89 -2.25 -3.24
C VAL A 432 16.38 -2.06 -3.02
N ILE A 433 16.79 -0.81 -2.72
CA ILE A 433 18.17 -0.41 -2.43
C ILE A 433 18.38 -0.05 -0.96
#